data_AF-A8U4A8-F1
#
_entry.id   AF-A8U4A8-F1
#
_cell.length_a   1.000
_cell.length_b   1.000
_cell.length_c   1.000
_cell.angle_alpha   90.00
_cell.angle_beta   90.00
_cell.angle_gamma   90.00
#
_symmetry.space_group_name_H-M   'P 1'
#
loop_
_entity.id
_entity.type
_entity.pdbx_description
1 polymer ?
#
loop_
_entity_poly.entity_id
_entity_poly.type
_entity_poly.pdbx_seq_one_letter_code
_entity_poly.pdbx_strand_id
1 'polypeptide(L)'
;MASPLSSETSGEALNPGLTFRTQRGVTDVPAEWEPATIVLEGVPPEEWRSVRLFLNGRPLPVCLEAVGGAERVTADWERASSGTWMLEVSLGGTSRWSHLLRIRPAKISADAFAAMLDDLESGLPTSIAVGLDRLGAFTGLDWRPPRPATLAQEAEQVRRALEGGRDRPGLIATLHEVARDPHGILAPIRPWVPAERARRPSPVDLPAAFAKPGNLTEGLRPLKLADCRVEHSFDVYENRLLRAFRDQAGMRLRRVMRWLARSPAVPLETNDVMSRLSDGFAAACRAAAFLDGVGALRSAPKTLTRLCHIFVDRAHEAQVLIWDHAASAAACH
;
A
#
# COMPACT_ATOMS: atom_id res chain seq x y z
N MET A 1 31.26 -54.43 33.18
CA MET A 1 29.84 -54.78 33.35
C MET A 1 29.03 -53.50 33.31
N ALA A 2 28.03 -53.48 32.45
CA ALA A 2 27.42 -52.28 31.86
C ALA A 2 26.52 -51.49 32.83
N SER A 3 26.66 -50.17 32.77
CA SER A 3 25.66 -49.20 33.22
C SER A 3 24.42 -49.25 32.30
N PRO A 4 23.19 -49.08 32.83
CA PRO A 4 22.01 -49.01 31.98
C PRO A 4 21.93 -47.64 31.31
N LEU A 5 21.74 -47.68 30.00
CA LEU A 5 21.53 -46.55 29.11
C LEU A 5 20.24 -45.81 29.47
N SER A 6 20.37 -44.51 29.64
CA SER A 6 19.27 -43.54 29.63
C SER A 6 18.44 -43.69 28.36
N SER A 7 17.15 -43.96 28.52
CA SER A 7 16.16 -43.82 27.46
C SER A 7 15.86 -42.33 27.28
N GLU A 8 16.69 -41.63 26.51
CA GLU A 8 16.31 -40.34 25.93
C GLU A 8 15.17 -40.60 24.95
N THR A 9 13.95 -40.30 25.38
CA THR A 9 12.81 -40.12 24.50
C THR A 9 13.07 -38.84 23.72
N SER A 10 13.70 -38.99 22.55
CA SER A 10 13.77 -37.93 21.55
C SER A 10 12.34 -37.61 21.13
N GLY A 11 11.74 -36.63 21.80
CA GLY A 11 10.46 -36.05 21.43
C GLY A 11 10.60 -35.44 20.05
N GLU A 12 10.05 -36.13 19.06
CA GLU A 12 9.83 -35.59 17.73
C GLU A 12 9.04 -34.29 17.91
N ALA A 13 9.67 -33.15 17.62
CA ALA A 13 9.10 -31.85 17.90
C ALA A 13 7.85 -31.67 17.04
N LEU A 14 6.68 -31.90 17.66
CA LEU A 14 5.37 -31.79 17.04
C LEU A 14 5.26 -30.41 16.39
N ASN A 15 5.14 -30.37 15.06
CA ASN A 15 4.82 -29.15 14.34
C ASN A 15 3.41 -28.73 14.76
N PRO A 16 3.25 -27.61 15.49
CA PRO A 16 1.93 -27.20 15.94
C PRO A 16 1.07 -26.89 14.71
N GLY A 17 -0.02 -27.63 14.56
CA GLY A 17 -1.01 -27.32 13.53
C GLY A 17 -1.60 -25.94 13.83
N LEU A 18 -2.03 -25.23 12.79
CA LEU A 18 -2.56 -23.88 12.95
C LEU A 18 -3.93 -23.81 12.27
N THR A 19 -4.96 -23.56 13.06
CA THR A 19 -6.33 -23.38 12.56
C THR A 19 -6.87 -22.03 13.00
N PHE A 20 -7.83 -21.50 12.24
CA PHE A 20 -8.49 -20.24 12.54
C PHE A 20 -9.96 -20.47 12.83
N ARG A 21 -10.44 -19.92 13.94
CA ARG A 21 -11.87 -19.82 14.22
C ARG A 21 -12.38 -18.44 13.87
N THR A 22 -13.29 -18.37 12.91
CA THR A 22 -14.03 -17.15 12.58
C THR A 22 -15.48 -17.27 13.05
N GLN A 23 -16.27 -16.22 12.85
CA GLN A 23 -17.71 -16.27 13.10
C GLN A 23 -18.44 -17.28 12.19
N ARG A 24 -17.84 -17.66 11.06
CA ARG A 24 -18.42 -18.58 10.07
C ARG A 24 -18.05 -20.04 10.33
N GLY A 25 -17.09 -20.30 11.21
CA GLY A 25 -16.62 -21.64 11.53
C GLY A 25 -15.09 -21.73 11.60
N VAL A 26 -14.58 -22.96 11.49
CA VAL A 26 -13.13 -23.24 11.45
C VAL A 26 -12.66 -23.19 10.00
N THR A 27 -11.52 -22.53 9.75
CA THR A 27 -10.88 -22.40 8.44
C THR A 27 -9.36 -22.46 8.59
N ASP A 28 -8.65 -22.81 7.52
CA ASP A 28 -7.18 -22.79 7.48
C ASP A 28 -6.62 -21.37 7.31
N VAL A 29 -7.42 -20.46 6.73
CA VAL A 29 -7.05 -19.05 6.52
C VAL A 29 -8.31 -18.16 6.62
N PRO A 30 -8.31 -17.05 7.39
CA PRO A 30 -9.42 -16.11 7.44
C PRO A 30 -9.62 -15.35 6.12
N ALA A 31 -10.85 -14.91 5.84
CA ALA A 31 -11.07 -14.00 4.72
C ALA A 31 -10.51 -12.60 4.98
N GLU A 32 -10.42 -11.79 3.92
CA GLU A 32 -9.98 -10.40 4.02
C GLU A 32 -10.83 -9.62 5.03
N TRP A 33 -10.18 -8.95 5.99
CA TRP A 33 -10.78 -8.17 7.07
C TRP A 33 -11.68 -8.95 8.04
N GLU A 34 -11.67 -10.29 7.97
CA GLU A 34 -12.40 -11.14 8.91
C GLU A 34 -11.58 -11.29 10.20
N PRO A 35 -12.11 -10.88 11.36
CA PRO A 35 -11.47 -11.18 12.63
C PRO A 35 -11.55 -12.68 12.92
N ALA A 36 -10.51 -13.23 13.53
CA ALA A 36 -10.46 -14.64 13.87
C ALA A 36 -9.69 -14.88 15.19
N THR A 37 -9.77 -16.10 15.69
CA THR A 37 -8.91 -16.59 16.76
C THR A 37 -8.00 -17.66 16.18
N ILE A 38 -6.69 -17.48 16.33
CA ILE A 38 -5.67 -18.47 15.98
C ILE A 38 -5.71 -19.55 17.06
N VAL A 39 -5.79 -20.81 16.66
CA VAL A 39 -5.70 -21.96 17.56
C VAL A 39 -4.44 -22.74 17.21
N LEU A 40 -3.56 -22.91 18.19
CA LEU A 40 -2.35 -23.71 18.05
C LEU A 40 -2.66 -25.16 18.43
N GLU A 41 -2.85 -25.99 17.43
CA GLU A 41 -3.12 -27.43 17.55
C GLU A 41 -1.83 -28.17 17.95
N GLY A 42 -1.95 -29.14 18.85
CA GLY A 42 -0.81 -29.96 19.29
C GLY A 42 0.10 -29.31 20.34
N VAL A 43 -0.19 -28.08 20.77
CA VAL A 43 0.49 -27.47 21.92
C VAL A 43 -0.26 -27.81 23.22
N PRO A 44 0.37 -28.49 24.20
CA PRO A 44 -0.26 -28.77 25.48
C PRO A 44 -0.60 -27.47 26.24
N PRO A 45 -1.77 -27.38 26.91
CA PRO A 45 -2.15 -26.20 27.68
C PRO A 45 -1.11 -25.81 28.74
N GLU A 46 -0.38 -26.77 29.31
CA GLU A 46 0.63 -26.54 30.34
C GLU A 46 1.86 -25.77 29.81
N GLU A 47 2.15 -25.88 28.52
CA GLU A 47 3.33 -25.31 27.88
C GLU A 47 3.10 -23.91 27.30
N TRP A 48 1.88 -23.38 27.38
CA TRP A 48 1.48 -22.12 26.72
C TRP A 48 2.40 -20.93 27.03
N ARG A 49 2.95 -20.85 28.25
CA ARG A 49 3.86 -19.77 28.68
C ARG A 49 5.18 -19.77 27.92
N SER A 50 5.59 -20.92 27.39
CA SER A 50 6.81 -21.09 26.62
C SER A 50 6.62 -20.80 25.13
N VAL A 51 5.37 -20.64 24.68
CA VAL A 51 5.02 -20.31 23.30
C VAL A 51 5.28 -18.82 23.05
N ARG A 52 5.89 -18.52 21.90
CA ARG A 52 5.90 -17.18 21.32
C ARG A 52 5.37 -17.29 19.91
N LEU A 53 4.41 -16.42 19.59
CA LEU A 53 3.85 -16.29 18.26
C LEU A 53 4.25 -14.95 17.68
N PHE A 54 4.65 -14.93 16.42
CA PHE A 54 4.98 -13.70 15.71
C PHE A 54 4.22 -13.66 14.38
N LEU A 55 3.65 -12.51 14.06
CA LEU A 55 3.07 -12.22 12.75
C LEU A 55 3.95 -11.21 12.04
N ASN A 56 4.59 -11.62 10.95
CA ASN A 56 5.57 -10.80 10.21
C ASN A 56 6.62 -10.18 11.16
N GLY A 57 7.07 -10.94 12.17
CA GLY A 57 8.02 -10.49 13.19
C GLY A 57 7.43 -9.64 14.33
N ARG A 58 6.16 -9.23 14.28
CA ARG A 58 5.47 -8.59 15.43
C ARG A 58 5.02 -9.66 16.41
N PRO A 59 5.35 -9.57 17.72
CA PRO A 59 4.88 -10.53 18.70
C PRO A 59 3.35 -10.45 18.85
N LEU A 60 2.69 -11.61 18.83
CA LEU A 60 1.29 -11.76 19.21
C LEU A 60 1.19 -12.34 20.62
N PRO A 61 0.36 -11.76 21.49
CA PRO A 61 0.09 -12.34 22.79
C PRO A 61 -0.69 -13.64 22.62
N VAL A 62 -0.22 -14.69 23.30
CA VAL A 62 -0.91 -15.97 23.40
C VAL A 62 -1.62 -16.06 24.75
N CYS A 63 -2.79 -16.69 24.78
CA CYS A 63 -3.58 -16.95 25.96
C CYS A 63 -4.10 -18.39 25.97
N LEU A 64 -4.64 -18.82 27.11
CA LEU A 64 -5.41 -20.04 27.23
C LEU A 64 -6.89 -19.70 27.18
N GLU A 65 -7.62 -20.38 26.30
CA GLU A 65 -9.06 -20.18 26.14
C GLU A 65 -9.76 -21.53 25.96
N ALA A 66 -10.98 -21.64 26.49
CA ALA A 66 -11.82 -22.82 26.32
C ALA A 66 -12.45 -22.81 24.92
N VAL A 67 -11.87 -23.57 24.00
CA VAL A 67 -12.31 -23.67 22.60
C VAL A 67 -12.91 -25.05 22.35
N GLY A 68 -14.21 -25.10 22.09
CA GLY A 68 -14.90 -26.37 21.82
C GLY A 68 -14.96 -27.31 23.02
N GLY A 69 -14.95 -26.78 24.25
CA GLY A 69 -15.01 -27.55 25.49
C GLY A 69 -13.67 -28.06 26.01
N ALA A 70 -12.56 -27.76 25.32
CA ALA A 70 -11.21 -28.07 25.76
C ALA A 70 -10.38 -26.78 25.89
N GLU A 71 -9.45 -26.73 26.84
CA GLU A 71 -8.48 -25.63 26.93
C GLU A 71 -7.49 -25.74 25.76
N ARG A 72 -7.31 -24.63 25.05
CA ARG A 72 -6.42 -24.52 23.89
C ARG A 72 -5.59 -23.25 24.00
N VAL A 73 -4.38 -23.29 23.44
CA VAL A 73 -3.53 -22.10 23.31
C VAL A 73 -4.01 -21.30 22.11
N THR A 74 -4.44 -20.07 22.35
CA THR A 74 -5.02 -19.18 21.33
C THR A 74 -4.30 -17.85 21.24
N ALA A 75 -4.51 -17.14 20.14
CA ALA A 75 -4.11 -15.75 19.96
C ALA A 75 -5.13 -15.02 19.07
N ASP A 76 -5.28 -13.71 19.29
CA ASP A 76 -6.20 -12.90 18.48
C ASP A 76 -5.61 -12.65 17.09
N TRP A 77 -6.39 -12.98 16.05
CA TRP A 77 -6.12 -12.56 14.69
C TRP A 77 -6.82 -11.22 14.42
N GLU A 78 -6.04 -10.15 14.43
CA GLU A 78 -6.50 -8.81 14.01
C GLU A 78 -6.99 -8.86 12.55
N ARG A 79 -7.92 -7.97 12.19
CA ARG A 79 -8.44 -7.89 10.82
C ARG A 79 -7.30 -7.62 9.84
N ALA A 80 -7.00 -8.62 9.00
CA ALA A 80 -5.89 -8.59 8.07
C ALA A 80 -6.34 -8.32 6.63
N SER A 81 -5.59 -7.51 5.90
CA SER A 81 -5.82 -7.28 4.47
C SER A 81 -5.35 -8.48 3.62
N SER A 82 -5.70 -8.46 2.34
CA SER A 82 -5.23 -9.45 1.38
C SER A 82 -3.70 -9.39 1.24
N GLY A 83 -3.07 -10.54 1.04
CA GLY A 83 -1.62 -10.64 0.90
C GLY A 83 -1.05 -11.90 1.54
N THR A 84 0.28 -11.94 1.62
CA THR A 84 1.02 -13.02 2.25
C THR A 84 1.41 -12.62 3.67
N TRP A 85 1.13 -13.51 4.62
CA TRP A 85 1.38 -13.31 6.04
C TRP A 85 2.22 -14.46 6.57
N MET A 86 3.29 -14.13 7.30
CA MET A 86 4.15 -15.12 7.94
C MET A 86 3.78 -15.24 9.42
N LEU A 87 3.33 -16.41 9.83
CA LEU A 87 3.22 -16.76 11.25
C LEU A 87 4.41 -17.60 11.65
N GLU A 88 5.10 -17.17 12.70
CA GLU A 88 6.21 -17.91 13.27
C GLU A 88 5.86 -18.31 14.69
N VAL A 89 5.89 -19.60 14.95
CA VAL A 89 5.67 -20.18 16.27
C VAL A 89 7.02 -20.62 16.79
N SER A 90 7.37 -20.23 18.01
CA SER A 90 8.50 -20.81 18.72
C SER A 90 8.07 -21.39 20.06
N LEU A 91 8.51 -22.61 20.36
CA LEU A 91 8.24 -23.32 21.61
C LEU A 91 9.57 -23.57 22.34
N GLY A 92 9.63 -23.22 23.63
CA GLY A 92 10.81 -23.47 24.47
C GLY A 92 12.10 -22.75 24.03
N GLY A 93 12.02 -21.84 23.06
CA GLY A 93 13.18 -21.11 22.52
C GLY A 93 14.04 -21.88 21.52
N THR A 94 13.82 -23.19 21.36
CA THR A 94 14.63 -24.08 20.51
C THR A 94 13.91 -24.48 19.23
N SER A 95 12.61 -24.78 19.31
CA SER A 95 11.84 -25.20 18.15
C SER A 95 11.14 -24.01 17.52
N ARG A 96 11.32 -23.79 16.21
CA ARG A 96 10.69 -22.71 15.45
C ARG A 96 10.04 -23.27 14.18
N TRP A 97 8.78 -22.95 14.00
CA TRP A 97 8.00 -23.29 12.81
C TRP A 97 7.50 -22.02 12.14
N SER A 98 7.34 -22.10 10.83
CA SER A 98 6.97 -20.97 9.97
C SER A 98 5.84 -21.38 9.05
N HIS A 99 4.75 -20.64 9.11
CA HIS A 99 3.53 -20.87 8.34
C HIS A 99 3.26 -19.66 7.44
N LEU A 100 3.27 -19.89 6.13
CA LEU A 100 2.97 -18.86 5.14
C LEU A 100 1.49 -18.91 4.78
N LEU A 101 0.76 -17.87 5.15
CA LEU A 101 -0.69 -17.74 4.90
C LEU A 101 -0.92 -16.78 3.74
N ARG A 102 -1.87 -17.11 2.87
CA ARG A 102 -2.24 -16.24 1.75
C ARG A 102 -3.72 -15.87 1.83
N ILE A 103 -3.99 -14.63 2.24
CA ILE A 103 -5.34 -14.06 2.25
C ILE A 103 -5.64 -13.49 0.87
N ARG A 104 -6.69 -14.00 0.23
CA ARG A 104 -7.12 -13.50 -1.08
C ARG A 104 -7.95 -12.21 -0.93
N PRO A 105 -7.87 -11.28 -1.90
CA PRO A 105 -8.76 -10.12 -1.92
C PRO A 105 -10.23 -10.57 -1.96
N ALA A 106 -11.06 -10.03 -1.08
CA ALA A 106 -12.48 -10.36 -1.06
C ALA A 106 -13.28 -9.57 -2.12
N LYS A 107 -12.74 -8.41 -2.54
CA LYS A 107 -13.44 -7.45 -3.39
C LYS A 107 -13.20 -7.64 -4.88
N ILE A 108 -12.27 -8.50 -5.27
CA ILE A 108 -11.84 -8.67 -6.66
C ILE A 108 -11.81 -10.17 -6.96
N SER A 109 -12.44 -10.57 -8.07
CA SER A 109 -12.47 -11.98 -8.45
C SER A 109 -11.05 -12.49 -8.75
N ALA A 110 -10.83 -13.79 -8.61
CA ALA A 110 -9.54 -14.39 -8.93
C ALA A 110 -9.09 -14.08 -10.36
N ASP A 111 -10.03 -14.06 -11.31
CA ASP A 111 -9.78 -13.75 -12.71
C ASP A 111 -9.43 -12.27 -12.91
N ALA A 112 -10.11 -11.35 -12.21
CA ALA A 112 -9.76 -9.93 -12.23
C ALA A 112 -8.38 -9.66 -11.60
N PHE A 113 -7.99 -10.44 -10.59
CA PHE A 113 -6.66 -10.38 -9.99
C PHE A 113 -5.58 -10.93 -10.91
N ALA A 114 -5.84 -12.03 -11.61
CA ALA A 114 -4.94 -12.57 -12.62
C ALA A 114 -4.76 -11.59 -13.79
N ALA A 115 -5.86 -11.02 -14.31
CA ALA A 115 -5.80 -10.00 -15.37
C ALA A 115 -5.05 -8.73 -14.93
N MET A 116 -5.21 -8.30 -13.67
CA MET A 116 -4.46 -7.17 -13.12
C MET A 116 -2.96 -7.49 -12.95
N LEU A 117 -2.62 -8.72 -12.56
CA LEU A 117 -1.22 -9.16 -12.49
C LEU A 117 -0.58 -9.26 -13.88
N ASP A 118 -1.31 -9.78 -14.87
CA ASP A 118 -0.89 -9.78 -16.27
C ASP A 118 -0.72 -8.34 -16.79
N ASP A 119 -1.61 -7.41 -16.44
CA ASP A 119 -1.49 -5.98 -16.74
C ASP A 119 -0.27 -5.33 -16.06
N LEU A 120 0.05 -5.75 -14.83
CA LEU A 120 1.24 -5.30 -14.11
C LEU A 120 2.52 -5.87 -14.72
N GLU A 121 2.52 -7.14 -15.13
CA GLU A 121 3.68 -7.83 -15.70
C GLU A 121 3.97 -7.39 -17.15
N SER A 122 2.91 -7.18 -17.94
CA SER A 122 3.01 -6.75 -19.35
C SER A 122 3.03 -5.22 -19.53
N GLY A 123 2.52 -4.46 -18.56
CA GLY A 123 2.33 -3.01 -18.63
C GLY A 123 3.20 -2.17 -17.71
N LEU A 124 3.88 -2.74 -16.70
CA LEU A 124 4.76 -1.92 -15.84
C LEU A 124 6.08 -1.59 -16.52
N PRO A 125 6.50 -0.32 -16.49
CA PRO A 125 7.85 0.05 -16.86
C PRO A 125 8.88 -0.66 -15.95
N THR A 126 9.96 -1.16 -16.53
CA THR A 126 11.07 -1.88 -15.86
C THR A 126 11.56 -1.26 -14.56
N SER A 127 11.51 0.08 -14.42
CA SER A 127 11.95 0.77 -13.19
C SER A 127 10.98 0.63 -12.01
N ILE A 128 9.68 0.43 -12.27
CA ILE A 128 8.68 0.15 -11.22
C ILE A 128 8.76 -1.33 -10.84
N ALA A 129 8.92 -2.22 -11.83
CA ALA A 129 9.16 -3.63 -11.57
C ALA A 129 10.44 -3.85 -10.75
N VAL A 130 11.55 -3.20 -11.09
CA VAL A 130 12.80 -3.23 -10.29
C VAL A 130 12.64 -2.57 -8.91
N GLY A 131 11.78 -1.54 -8.80
CA GLY A 131 11.45 -0.92 -7.52
C GLY A 131 10.62 -1.82 -6.61
N LEU A 132 9.66 -2.55 -7.18
CA LEU A 132 8.80 -3.52 -6.49
C LEU A 132 9.57 -4.81 -6.13
N ASP A 133 10.48 -5.25 -7.00
CA ASP A 133 11.40 -6.37 -6.78
C ASP A 133 12.34 -6.13 -5.59
N ARG A 134 13.00 -4.95 -5.55
CA ARG A 134 13.83 -4.53 -4.41
C ARG A 134 13.07 -4.38 -3.10
N LEU A 135 11.74 -4.30 -3.16
CA LEU A 135 10.84 -4.18 -2.02
C LEU A 135 10.12 -5.50 -1.69
N GLY A 136 10.50 -6.61 -2.35
CA GLY A 136 10.00 -7.95 -2.06
C GLY A 136 8.59 -8.26 -2.58
N ALA A 137 8.02 -7.39 -3.42
CA ALA A 137 6.63 -7.52 -3.91
C ALA A 137 6.39 -8.75 -4.80
N PHE A 138 7.46 -9.39 -5.30
CA PHE A 138 7.41 -10.57 -6.17
C PHE A 138 7.94 -11.85 -5.51
N THR A 139 8.06 -11.89 -4.17
CA THR A 139 8.47 -13.12 -3.47
C THR A 139 7.48 -14.26 -3.76
N GLY A 140 7.95 -15.29 -4.47
CA GLY A 140 7.17 -16.45 -4.88
C GLY A 140 6.64 -16.44 -6.32
N LEU A 141 6.98 -15.44 -7.13
CA LEU A 141 6.69 -15.39 -8.57
C LEU A 141 7.99 -15.53 -9.37
N ASP A 142 7.93 -16.29 -10.47
CA ASP A 142 9.07 -16.58 -11.34
C ASP A 142 9.33 -15.40 -12.30
N TRP A 143 9.66 -14.24 -11.74
CA TRP A 143 9.80 -12.99 -12.48
C TRP A 143 11.15 -12.93 -13.21
N ARG A 144 11.12 -12.64 -14.52
CA ARG A 144 12.32 -12.40 -15.33
C ARG A 144 12.44 -10.89 -15.63
N PRO A 145 13.61 -10.26 -15.36
CA PRO A 145 13.76 -8.85 -15.67
C PRO A 145 13.61 -8.61 -17.18
N PRO A 146 12.81 -7.61 -17.59
CA PRO A 146 12.64 -7.31 -19.00
C PRO A 146 13.97 -6.84 -19.60
N ARG A 147 14.25 -7.27 -20.84
CA ARG A 147 15.41 -6.85 -21.63
C ARG A 147 15.50 -5.31 -21.71
N PRO A 148 16.71 -4.73 -21.86
CA PRO A 148 16.84 -3.28 -22.04
C PRO A 148 15.96 -2.81 -23.20
N ALA A 149 14.98 -1.97 -22.90
CA ALA A 149 14.06 -1.44 -23.90
C ALA A 149 14.85 -0.60 -24.92
N THR A 150 14.55 -0.81 -26.20
CA THR A 150 15.06 0.08 -27.26
C THR A 150 14.50 1.49 -27.07
N LEU A 151 15.19 2.50 -27.60
CA LEU A 151 14.74 3.90 -27.49
C LEU A 151 13.37 4.15 -28.14
N ALA A 152 13.07 3.45 -29.24
CA ALA A 152 11.75 3.50 -29.86
C ALA A 152 10.66 2.95 -28.92
N GLN A 153 10.96 1.85 -28.22
CA GLN A 153 10.05 1.31 -27.20
C GLN A 153 9.90 2.25 -26.00
N GLU A 154 10.97 2.90 -25.57
CA GLU A 154 10.90 3.87 -24.49
C GLU A 154 10.06 5.10 -24.88
N ALA A 155 10.26 5.63 -26.09
CA ALA A 155 9.47 6.74 -26.61
C ALA A 155 7.97 6.38 -26.69
N GLU A 156 7.65 5.20 -27.22
CA GLU A 156 6.26 4.72 -27.29
C GLU A 156 5.66 4.48 -25.90
N GLN A 157 6.44 3.96 -24.94
CA GLN A 157 5.99 3.80 -23.55
C GLN A 157 5.69 5.15 -22.90
N VAL A 158 6.56 6.16 -23.09
CA VAL A 158 6.33 7.51 -22.57
C VAL A 158 5.11 8.13 -23.21
N ARG A 159 4.94 7.98 -24.52
CA ARG A 159 3.74 8.45 -25.24
C ARG A 159 2.47 7.85 -24.66
N ARG A 160 2.40 6.52 -24.54
CA ARG A 160 1.23 5.83 -23.96
C ARG A 160 0.96 6.24 -22.51
N ALA A 161 2.00 6.44 -21.71
CA ALA A 161 1.82 6.88 -20.33
C ALA A 161 1.25 8.31 -20.24
N LEU A 162 1.62 9.19 -21.18
CA LEU A 162 1.19 10.60 -21.18
C LEU A 162 -0.17 10.81 -21.86
N GLU A 163 -0.41 10.20 -23.02
CA GLU A 163 -1.64 10.34 -23.80
C GLU A 163 -2.73 9.34 -23.38
N GLY A 164 -2.33 8.16 -22.93
CA GLY A 164 -3.24 7.07 -22.59
C GLY A 164 -3.42 6.08 -23.74
N GLY A 165 -4.41 5.20 -23.57
CA GLY A 165 -4.84 4.21 -24.57
C GLY A 165 -6.32 4.38 -24.91
N ARG A 166 -6.91 3.41 -25.63
CA ARG A 166 -8.34 3.47 -26.01
C ARG A 166 -9.27 3.53 -24.81
N ASP A 167 -8.94 2.80 -23.74
CA ASP A 167 -9.85 2.60 -22.61
C ASP A 167 -9.38 3.28 -21.32
N ARG A 168 -8.22 3.96 -21.36
CA ARG A 168 -7.61 4.56 -20.15
C ARG A 168 -7.04 5.94 -20.45
N PRO A 169 -7.44 6.98 -19.69
CA PRO A 169 -6.90 8.32 -19.87
C PRO A 169 -5.40 8.33 -19.56
N GLY A 170 -4.64 9.12 -20.34
CA GLY A 170 -3.24 9.35 -20.07
C GLY A 170 -3.02 10.24 -18.85
N LEU A 171 -1.76 10.34 -18.43
CA LEU A 171 -1.38 11.20 -17.32
C LEU A 171 -1.72 12.68 -17.57
N ILE A 172 -1.64 13.17 -18.82
CA ILE A 172 -1.99 14.55 -19.15
C ILE A 172 -3.47 14.82 -18.83
N ALA A 173 -4.37 13.95 -19.31
CA ALA A 173 -5.80 14.06 -19.04
C ALA A 173 -6.10 13.91 -17.55
N THR A 174 -5.47 12.92 -16.90
CA THR A 174 -5.63 12.67 -15.45
C THR A 174 -5.21 13.88 -14.61
N LEU A 175 -4.08 14.51 -14.91
CA LEU A 175 -3.62 15.70 -14.19
C LEU A 175 -4.59 16.88 -14.35
N HIS A 176 -5.12 17.09 -15.55
CA HIS A 176 -6.14 18.13 -15.78
C HIS A 176 -7.43 17.85 -15.01
N GLU A 177 -7.84 16.59 -14.93
CA GLU A 177 -9.06 16.19 -14.23
C GLU A 177 -8.91 16.36 -12.72
N VAL A 178 -7.84 15.82 -12.14
CA VAL A 178 -7.56 15.93 -10.70
C VAL A 178 -7.31 17.38 -10.29
N ALA A 179 -6.75 18.21 -11.17
CA ALA A 179 -6.57 19.63 -10.90
C ALA A 179 -7.89 20.40 -10.68
N ARG A 180 -9.02 19.92 -11.22
CA ARG A 180 -10.33 20.55 -11.01
C ARG A 180 -10.88 20.31 -9.62
N ASP A 181 -10.64 19.13 -9.07
CA ASP A 181 -11.11 18.71 -7.75
C ASP A 181 -10.06 17.82 -7.08
N PRO A 182 -8.99 18.43 -6.53
CA PRO A 182 -7.91 17.68 -5.93
C PRO A 182 -8.36 17.06 -4.61
N HIS A 183 -8.07 15.76 -4.42
CA HIS A 183 -8.41 15.08 -3.18
C HIS A 183 -7.70 15.74 -1.99
N GLY A 184 -8.47 16.32 -1.08
CA GLY A 184 -7.99 17.00 0.12
C GLY A 184 -8.53 16.37 1.39
N ILE A 185 -7.75 16.45 2.47
CA ILE A 185 -8.14 16.10 3.83
C ILE A 185 -7.95 17.28 4.76
N LEU A 186 -8.64 17.25 5.90
CA LEU A 186 -8.35 18.14 7.01
C LEU A 186 -7.18 17.57 7.81
N ALA A 187 -6.00 18.18 7.69
CA ALA A 187 -4.82 17.79 8.45
C ALA A 187 -4.79 18.53 9.79
N PRO A 188 -4.56 17.83 10.92
CA PRO A 188 -4.37 18.48 12.20
C PRO A 188 -3.04 19.22 12.20
N ILE A 189 -3.08 20.51 12.53
CA ILE A 189 -1.89 21.31 12.84
C ILE A 189 -1.91 21.68 14.31
N ARG A 190 -0.72 21.82 14.91
CA ARG A 190 -0.57 22.10 16.34
C ARG A 190 0.41 23.26 16.58
N PRO A 191 0.07 24.49 16.15
CA PRO A 191 0.90 25.65 16.43
C PRO A 191 1.01 25.90 17.95
N TRP A 192 2.21 26.29 18.38
CA TRP A 192 2.44 26.78 19.75
C TRP A 192 1.97 28.22 19.85
N VAL A 193 0.90 28.46 20.59
CA VAL A 193 0.33 29.80 20.79
C VAL A 193 0.36 30.17 22.27
N PRO A 194 0.32 31.46 22.63
CA PRO A 194 0.15 31.87 24.02
C PRO A 194 -1.06 31.17 24.65
N ALA A 195 -0.94 30.73 25.90
CA ALA A 195 -1.94 29.89 26.57
C ALA A 195 -3.33 30.54 26.59
N GLU A 196 -3.39 31.86 26.74
CA GLU A 196 -4.61 32.68 26.71
C GLU A 196 -5.25 32.79 25.31
N ARG A 197 -4.50 32.46 24.25
CA ARG A 197 -4.98 32.45 22.85
C ARG A 197 -5.26 31.05 22.32
N ALA A 198 -4.93 30.01 23.07
CA ALA A 198 -5.22 28.63 22.70
C ALA A 198 -6.73 28.38 22.78
N ARG A 199 -7.36 28.01 21.67
CA ARG A 199 -8.80 27.74 21.62
C ARG A 199 -9.13 26.29 21.93
N ARG A 200 -8.28 25.38 21.47
CA ARG A 200 -8.40 23.92 21.62
C ARG A 200 -7.05 23.35 22.03
N PRO A 201 -6.58 23.61 23.26
CA PRO A 201 -5.31 23.06 23.71
C PRO A 201 -5.32 21.53 23.64
N SER A 202 -4.25 20.95 23.10
CA SER A 202 -4.07 19.50 22.99
C SER A 202 -3.72 18.89 24.35
N PRO A 203 -4.55 17.99 24.92
CA PRO A 203 -4.21 17.35 26.19
C PRO A 203 -2.94 16.50 26.11
N VAL A 204 -2.70 15.90 24.94
CA VAL A 204 -1.55 15.01 24.69
C VAL A 204 -0.23 15.79 24.69
N ASP A 205 -0.26 17.08 24.32
CA ASP A 205 0.95 17.92 24.23
C ASP A 205 1.19 18.76 25.49
N LEU A 206 0.32 18.66 26.51
CA LEU A 206 0.51 19.35 27.79
C LEU A 206 1.83 18.97 28.47
N PRO A 207 2.22 17.68 28.60
CA PRO A 207 3.50 17.34 29.20
C PRO A 207 4.69 17.99 28.49
N ALA A 208 4.65 18.07 27.16
CA ALA A 208 5.67 18.77 26.38
C ALA A 208 5.68 20.28 26.64
N ALA A 209 4.52 20.88 26.91
CA ALA A 209 4.42 22.29 27.27
C ALA A 209 5.07 22.58 28.63
N PHE A 210 4.89 21.68 29.61
CA PHE A 210 5.54 21.77 30.92
C PHE A 210 7.05 21.50 30.88
N ALA A 211 7.48 20.55 30.04
CA ALA A 211 8.88 20.19 29.90
C ALA A 211 9.71 21.22 29.11
N LYS A 212 9.07 22.15 28.39
CA LYS A 212 9.75 23.11 27.53
C LYS A 212 10.45 24.21 28.36
N PRO A 213 11.79 24.38 28.24
CA PRO A 213 12.51 25.41 28.99
C PRO A 213 11.99 26.81 28.72
N GLY A 214 11.83 27.61 29.77
CA GLY A 214 11.33 29.00 29.67
C GLY A 214 9.86 29.12 29.26
N ASN A 215 9.11 28.01 29.22
CA ASN A 215 7.69 28.01 28.87
C ASN A 215 6.77 28.00 30.10
N LEU A 216 7.29 28.25 31.30
CA LEU A 216 6.51 28.27 32.54
C LEU A 216 6.51 29.68 33.14
N THR A 217 5.38 30.08 33.69
CA THR A 217 5.29 31.24 34.58
C THR A 217 5.88 30.90 35.96
N GLU A 218 6.05 31.91 36.81
CA GLU A 218 6.44 31.72 38.22
C GLU A 218 5.46 30.79 38.98
N GLY A 219 4.17 30.81 38.60
CA GLY A 219 3.14 29.91 39.15
C GLY A 219 3.11 28.51 38.53
N LEU A 220 4.19 28.09 37.85
CA LEU A 220 4.31 26.79 37.18
C LEU A 220 3.18 26.51 36.17
N ARG A 221 2.70 27.53 35.46
CA ARG A 221 1.71 27.36 34.38
C ARG A 221 2.35 27.56 33.02
N PRO A 222 1.97 26.79 31.98
CA PRO A 222 2.50 26.98 30.64
C PRO A 222 2.17 28.38 30.07
N LEU A 223 3.18 29.06 29.54
CA LEU A 223 3.07 30.33 28.79
C LEU A 223 2.54 30.09 27.38
N LYS A 224 2.94 29.00 26.74
CA LYS A 224 2.46 28.58 25.42
C LYS A 224 1.93 27.16 25.46
N LEU A 225 0.86 26.92 24.72
CA LEU A 225 0.21 25.62 24.54
C LEU A 225 0.11 25.28 23.05
N ALA A 226 0.15 24.00 22.74
CA ALA A 226 -0.16 23.51 21.40
C ALA A 226 -1.68 23.60 21.17
N ASP A 227 -2.09 24.40 20.20
CA ASP A 227 -3.50 24.61 19.84
C ASP A 227 -3.88 23.70 18.68
N CYS A 228 -4.81 22.76 18.89
CA CYS A 228 -5.29 21.86 17.86
C CYS A 228 -6.16 22.63 16.85
N ARG A 229 -5.62 22.86 15.65
CA ARG A 229 -6.36 23.40 14.51
C ARG A 229 -6.37 22.38 13.38
N VAL A 230 -7.23 22.61 12.41
CA VAL A 230 -7.30 21.82 11.19
C VAL A 230 -7.11 22.75 10.00
N GLU A 231 -6.29 22.32 9.05
CA GLU A 231 -6.08 23.01 7.79
C GLU A 231 -6.31 22.05 6.63
N HIS A 232 -6.71 22.59 5.48
CA HIS A 232 -6.80 21.79 4.27
C HIS A 232 -5.40 21.37 3.82
N SER A 233 -5.25 20.08 3.56
CA SER A 233 -4.03 19.50 3.03
C SER A 233 -4.38 18.58 1.87
N PHE A 234 -3.61 18.69 0.79
CA PHE A 234 -3.65 17.76 -0.33
C PHE A 234 -2.63 16.62 -0.16
N ASP A 235 -1.94 16.56 0.98
CA ASP A 235 -0.88 15.58 1.26
C ASP A 235 -1.45 14.21 1.66
N VAL A 236 -2.25 13.66 0.76
CA VAL A 236 -2.87 12.33 0.84
C VAL A 236 -2.08 11.33 0.01
N TYR A 237 -2.24 10.04 0.32
CA TYR A 237 -1.51 8.97 -0.34
C TYR A 237 -1.67 8.98 -1.87
N GLU A 238 -2.90 9.17 -2.34
CA GLU A 238 -3.28 9.17 -3.75
C GLU A 238 -2.55 10.29 -4.51
N ASN A 239 -2.48 11.49 -3.93
CA ASN A 239 -1.75 12.60 -4.53
C ASN A 239 -0.23 12.39 -4.47
N ARG A 240 0.29 11.76 -3.41
CA ARG A 240 1.74 11.39 -3.33
C ARG A 240 2.11 10.41 -4.42
N LEU A 241 1.23 9.45 -4.71
CA LEU A 241 1.41 8.49 -5.79
C LEU A 241 1.36 9.18 -7.15
N LEU A 242 0.36 10.04 -7.38
CA LEU A 242 0.23 10.81 -8.61
C LEU A 242 1.46 11.71 -8.84
N ARG A 243 1.95 12.38 -7.78
CA ARG A 243 3.21 13.13 -7.81
C ARG A 243 4.39 12.25 -8.21
N ALA A 244 4.55 11.08 -7.59
CA ALA A 244 5.65 10.17 -7.91
C ALA A 244 5.60 9.71 -9.39
N PHE A 245 4.42 9.41 -9.91
CA PHE A 245 4.23 9.01 -11.31
C PHE A 245 4.52 10.17 -12.28
N ARG A 246 4.04 11.38 -11.96
CA ARG A 246 4.38 12.63 -12.67
C ARG A 246 5.89 12.84 -12.73
N ASP A 247 6.57 12.75 -11.60
CA ASP A 247 8.02 12.98 -11.52
C ASP A 247 8.78 11.93 -12.35
N GLN A 248 8.35 10.65 -12.33
CA GLN A 248 8.92 9.58 -13.14
C GLN A 248 8.69 9.77 -14.65
N ALA A 249 7.46 10.12 -15.05
CA ALA A 249 7.12 10.39 -16.46
C ALA A 249 7.95 11.57 -16.98
N GLY A 250 8.07 12.65 -16.20
CA GLY A 250 8.87 13.81 -16.54
C GLY A 250 10.36 13.50 -16.70
N MET A 251 10.93 12.68 -15.80
CA MET A 251 12.33 12.25 -15.93
C MET A 251 12.57 11.46 -17.23
N ARG A 252 11.66 10.53 -17.56
CA ARG A 252 11.75 9.70 -18.77
C ARG A 252 11.58 10.53 -20.03
N LEU A 253 10.59 11.43 -20.07
CA LEU A 253 10.38 12.33 -21.20
C LEU A 253 11.62 13.20 -21.46
N ARG A 254 12.22 13.79 -20.41
CA ARG A 254 13.48 14.54 -20.55
C ARG A 254 14.64 13.68 -21.03
N ARG A 255 14.69 12.39 -20.66
CA ARG A 255 15.71 11.46 -21.15
C ARG A 255 15.52 11.19 -22.64
N VAL A 256 14.30 10.88 -23.08
CA VAL A 256 13.95 10.67 -24.50
C VAL A 256 14.27 11.93 -25.30
N MET A 257 13.81 13.11 -24.87
CA MET A 257 14.07 14.38 -25.54
C MET A 257 15.57 14.70 -25.68
N ARG A 258 16.36 14.50 -24.63
CA ARG A 258 17.83 14.69 -24.69
C ARG A 258 18.50 13.74 -25.67
N TRP A 259 17.96 12.54 -25.84
CA TRP A 259 18.49 11.59 -26.80
C TRP A 259 18.09 11.94 -28.23
N LEU A 260 16.82 12.31 -28.45
CA LEU A 260 16.33 12.77 -29.75
C LEU A 260 17.16 13.95 -30.28
N ALA A 261 17.48 14.91 -29.42
CA ALA A 261 18.33 16.06 -29.75
C ALA A 261 19.77 15.68 -30.16
N ARG A 262 20.25 14.49 -29.79
CA ARG A 262 21.61 14.00 -30.08
C ARG A 262 21.67 13.01 -31.23
N SER A 263 20.51 12.53 -31.71
CA SER A 263 20.43 11.46 -32.70
C SER A 263 20.02 12.02 -34.06
N PRO A 264 20.94 12.12 -35.04
CA PRO A 264 20.64 12.68 -36.35
C PRO A 264 19.76 11.77 -37.23
N ALA A 265 19.54 10.52 -36.82
CA ALA A 265 18.84 9.50 -37.59
C ALA A 265 17.34 9.35 -37.22
N VAL A 266 16.82 10.19 -36.34
CA VAL A 266 15.42 10.07 -35.89
C VAL A 266 14.49 10.82 -36.85
N PRO A 267 13.38 10.22 -37.30
CA PRO A 267 12.39 10.91 -38.11
C PRO A 267 11.89 12.20 -37.44
N LEU A 268 11.81 13.28 -38.21
CA LEU A 268 11.34 14.60 -37.74
C LEU A 268 9.99 14.50 -37.02
N GLU A 269 9.09 13.66 -37.55
CA GLU A 269 7.76 13.39 -36.99
C GLU A 269 7.81 12.90 -35.54
N THR A 270 8.78 12.03 -35.20
CA THR A 270 8.92 11.52 -33.83
C THR A 270 9.34 12.64 -32.88
N ASN A 271 10.22 13.52 -33.33
CA ASN A 271 10.68 14.66 -32.55
C ASN A 271 9.52 15.66 -32.31
N ASP A 272 8.71 15.92 -33.33
CA ASP A 272 7.55 16.82 -33.24
C ASP A 272 6.46 16.26 -32.31
N VAL A 273 6.20 14.95 -32.37
CA VAL A 273 5.28 14.28 -31.44
C VAL A 273 5.78 14.40 -29.99
N MET A 274 7.05 14.11 -29.73
CA MET A 274 7.61 14.16 -28.37
C MET A 274 7.71 15.60 -27.84
N SER A 275 7.94 16.58 -28.70
CA SER A 275 7.93 18.00 -28.33
C SER A 275 6.51 18.43 -27.92
N ARG A 276 5.49 18.12 -28.72
CA ARG A 276 4.08 18.39 -28.37
C ARG A 276 3.67 17.72 -27.06
N LEU A 277 4.12 16.49 -26.83
CA LEU A 277 3.89 15.77 -25.57
C LEU A 277 4.55 16.46 -24.38
N SER A 278 5.78 16.94 -24.56
CA SER A 278 6.49 17.72 -23.54
C SER A 278 5.74 18.99 -23.18
N ASP A 279 5.24 19.72 -24.17
CA ASP A 279 4.48 20.95 -23.94
C ASP A 279 3.14 20.68 -23.24
N GLY A 280 2.40 19.67 -23.72
CA GLY A 280 1.14 19.23 -23.13
C GLY A 280 1.32 18.74 -21.69
N PHE A 281 2.36 17.95 -21.42
CA PHE A 281 2.69 17.49 -20.08
C PHE A 281 3.10 18.65 -19.16
N ALA A 282 3.87 19.61 -19.65
CA ALA A 282 4.22 20.80 -18.88
C ALA A 282 3.00 21.65 -18.52
N ALA A 283 2.05 21.80 -19.46
CA ALA A 283 0.79 22.49 -19.20
C ALA A 283 -0.07 21.76 -18.15
N ALA A 284 -0.17 20.43 -18.24
CA ALA A 284 -0.88 19.61 -17.26
C ALA A 284 -0.23 19.67 -15.86
N CYS A 285 1.10 19.68 -15.78
CA CYS A 285 1.82 19.87 -14.53
C CYS A 285 1.51 21.24 -13.89
N ARG A 286 1.44 22.31 -14.69
CA ARG A 286 1.05 23.64 -14.20
C ARG A 286 -0.38 23.67 -13.69
N ALA A 287 -1.30 22.97 -14.37
CA ALA A 287 -2.68 22.85 -13.91
C ALA A 287 -2.75 22.13 -12.54
N ALA A 288 -1.93 21.08 -12.36
CA ALA A 288 -1.85 20.30 -11.12
C ALA A 288 -0.78 20.81 -10.14
N ALA A 289 -0.56 22.13 -10.05
CA ALA A 289 0.48 22.73 -9.20
C ALA A 289 0.33 22.41 -7.70
N PHE A 290 -0.88 22.06 -7.25
CA PHE A 290 -1.12 21.62 -5.87
C PHE A 290 -0.25 20.40 -5.48
N LEU A 291 0.13 19.56 -6.44
CA LEU A 291 1.01 18.40 -6.22
C LEU A 291 2.42 18.79 -5.77
N ASP A 292 2.86 20.02 -5.99
CA ASP A 292 4.19 20.47 -5.54
C ASP A 292 4.27 20.61 -4.01
N GLY A 293 3.12 20.84 -3.36
CA GLY A 293 2.98 20.86 -1.90
C GLY A 293 2.74 19.49 -1.25
N VAL A 294 2.59 18.44 -2.04
CA VAL A 294 2.32 17.07 -1.57
C VAL A 294 3.63 16.36 -1.25
N GLY A 295 3.75 15.66 -0.13
CA GLY A 295 4.99 14.99 0.28
C GLY A 295 5.47 13.89 -0.68
N ALA A 296 6.68 13.39 -0.45
CA ALA A 296 7.18 12.21 -1.16
C ALA A 296 6.46 10.93 -0.67
N LEU A 297 6.37 9.94 -1.57
CA LEU A 297 5.89 8.60 -1.21
C LEU A 297 6.88 7.93 -0.23
N ARG A 298 6.48 7.79 1.04
CA ARG A 298 7.35 7.26 2.12
C ARG A 298 7.49 5.74 2.10
N SER A 299 6.53 5.04 1.52
CA SER A 299 6.51 3.59 1.39
C SER A 299 5.72 3.21 0.15
N ALA A 300 6.20 2.22 -0.60
CA ALA A 300 5.42 1.63 -1.68
C ALA A 300 4.09 1.08 -1.13
N PRO A 301 3.02 1.02 -1.96
CA PRO A 301 1.82 0.31 -1.59
C PRO A 301 2.19 -1.11 -1.14
N LYS A 302 1.98 -1.41 0.14
CA LYS A 302 2.04 -2.78 0.66
C LYS A 302 0.78 -3.58 0.26
N THR A 303 -0.23 -2.88 -0.27
CA THR A 303 -1.53 -3.42 -0.63
C THR A 303 -2.13 -2.59 -1.75
N LEU A 304 -2.67 -3.24 -2.79
CA LEU A 304 -3.32 -2.63 -3.96
C LEU A 304 -4.76 -2.12 -3.66
N THR A 305 -5.08 -1.69 -2.44
CA THR A 305 -6.48 -1.61 -1.99
C THR A 305 -7.23 -0.30 -2.29
N ARG A 306 -6.64 0.68 -2.98
CA ARG A 306 -7.36 1.93 -3.36
C ARG A 306 -7.10 2.46 -4.77
N LEU A 307 -6.10 1.91 -5.45
CA LEU A 307 -5.65 2.38 -6.77
C LEU A 307 -6.68 2.13 -7.88
N CYS A 308 -7.54 1.12 -7.74
CA CYS A 308 -8.53 0.78 -8.77
C CYS A 308 -9.84 1.59 -8.67
N HIS A 309 -10.30 2.01 -7.50
CA HIS A 309 -11.64 2.63 -7.41
C HIS A 309 -11.73 3.98 -8.13
N ILE A 310 -10.75 4.86 -7.97
CA ILE A 310 -10.81 6.20 -8.60
C ILE A 310 -10.57 6.13 -10.12
N PHE A 311 -9.74 5.20 -10.60
CA PHE A 311 -9.49 5.02 -12.03
C PHE A 311 -10.56 4.20 -12.76
N VAL A 312 -11.28 3.32 -12.05
CA VAL A 312 -12.32 2.46 -12.64
C VAL A 312 -13.72 3.08 -12.52
N ASP A 313 -14.08 3.73 -11.40
CA ASP A 313 -15.44 4.29 -11.23
C ASP A 313 -15.75 5.43 -12.21
N ARG A 314 -14.78 6.30 -12.54
CA ARG A 314 -15.01 7.39 -13.51
C ARG A 314 -14.99 6.94 -14.98
N ALA A 315 -14.30 5.85 -15.30
CA ALA A 315 -14.40 5.22 -16.62
C ALA A 315 -15.76 4.54 -16.82
N HIS A 316 -16.34 3.99 -15.74
CA HIS A 316 -17.67 3.38 -15.76
C HIS A 316 -18.78 4.44 -15.85
N GLU A 317 -18.67 5.57 -15.14
CA GLU A 317 -19.63 6.69 -15.28
C GLU A 317 -19.60 7.33 -16.68
N ALA A 318 -18.43 7.42 -17.31
CA ALA A 318 -18.32 7.90 -18.69
C ALA A 318 -18.86 6.92 -19.73
N GLN A 319 -18.75 5.60 -19.51
CA GLN A 319 -19.33 4.58 -20.40
C GLN A 319 -20.87 4.49 -20.29
N VAL A 320 -21.44 4.71 -19.10
CA VAL A 320 -22.90 4.72 -18.92
C VAL A 320 -23.54 5.92 -19.64
N LEU A 321 -22.91 7.09 -19.61
CA LEU A 321 -23.40 8.28 -20.32
C LEU A 321 -23.27 8.20 -21.86
N ILE A 322 -22.28 7.44 -22.37
CA ILE A 322 -22.11 7.23 -23.81
C ILE A 322 -23.09 6.17 -24.35
N TRP A 323 -23.45 5.17 -23.53
CA TRP A 323 -24.45 4.17 -23.90
C TRP A 323 -25.89 4.72 -23.86
N ASP A 324 -26.23 5.61 -22.92
CA ASP A 324 -27.55 6.24 -22.90
C ASP A 324 -27.76 7.20 -24.10
N HIS A 325 -26.71 7.90 -24.56
CA HIS A 325 -26.80 8.72 -25.77
C HIS A 325 -26.86 7.89 -27.07
N ALA A 326 -26.17 6.74 -27.12
CA ALA A 326 -26.23 5.83 -28.27
C ALA A 326 -27.58 5.08 -28.35
N ALA A 327 -28.16 4.69 -27.22
CA ALA A 327 -29.48 4.06 -27.15
C ALA A 327 -30.61 5.05 -27.50
N SER A 328 -30.48 6.33 -27.11
CA SER A 328 -31.45 7.36 -27.46
C SER A 328 -31.39 7.76 -28.95
N ALA A 329 -30.21 7.71 -29.57
CA ALA A 329 -30.04 7.95 -31.02
C ALA A 329 -30.55 6.78 -31.89
N ALA A 330 -30.49 5.54 -31.40
CA ALA A 330 -30.98 4.36 -32.12
C ALA A 330 -32.52 4.20 -32.05
N ALA A 331 -33.20 4.90 -31.13
CA ALA A 331 -34.66 4.87 -30.99
C ALA A 331 -35.39 5.94 -31.83
N CYS A 332 -34.66 6.82 -32.53
CA CYS A 332 -35.21 7.88 -33.38
C CYS A 332 -35.04 7.63 -34.90
N HIS A 333 -34.72 6.39 -35.29
CA HIS A 333 -34.68 5.96 -36.70
C HIS A 333 -35.58 4.75 -36.94
#